data_AF-A0A2P5LHT7-F1
#
_entry.id   AF-A0A2P5LHT7-F1
#
_cell.length_a   1.000
_cell.length_b   1.000
_cell.length_c   1.000
_cell.angle_alpha   90.00
_cell.angle_beta   90.00
_cell.angle_gamma   90.00
#
_symmetry.space_group_name_H-M   'P 1'
#
loop_
_entity.id
_entity.type
_entity.pdbx_description
1 polymer ?
#
loop_
_entity_poly.entity_id
_entity_poly.type
_entity_poly.pdbx_seq_one_letter_code
_entity_poly.pdbx_strand_id
1 'polypeptide(L)'
;TPTNIFFPNAKADRRSYVEGFKLSEREFDWVLNTHPDSRQFLIKHDQDSVIARLDLSDMPDFVKVLSGNVETVAECEELRARVGNDPRIWVPIFCDWTEARKEVADAA
;
A
#
# COMPACT_ATOMS: atom_id res chain seq x y z
N THR A 1 -0.69 16.95 16.16
CA THR A 1 0.65 16.54 15.69
C THR A 1 0.49 15.75 14.41
N PRO A 2 1.32 15.93 13.37
CA PRO A 2 1.21 15.15 12.14
C PRO A 2 1.56 13.67 12.40
N THR A 3 0.93 12.75 11.66
CA THR A 3 1.30 11.34 11.66
C THR A 3 2.35 11.11 10.57
N ASN A 4 3.46 10.49 10.93
CA ASN A 4 4.56 10.16 10.01
C ASN A 4 4.63 8.65 9.75
N ILE A 5 4.99 8.28 8.52
CA ILE A 5 5.24 6.89 8.13
C ILE A 5 6.70 6.79 7.65
N PHE A 6 7.46 5.88 8.25
CA PHE A 6 8.85 5.60 7.88
C PHE A 6 8.97 4.18 7.35
N PHE A 7 9.52 4.07 6.14
CA PHE A 7 9.87 2.78 5.54
C PHE A 7 11.30 2.39 5.92
N PRO A 8 11.64 1.09 5.85
CA PRO A 8 13.02 0.65 5.99
C PRO A 8 13.93 1.39 5.01
N ASN A 9 15.01 1.96 5.55
CA ASN A 9 15.96 2.76 4.79
C ASN A 9 17.37 2.57 5.35
N ALA A 10 18.15 1.67 4.74
CA ALA A 10 19.54 1.40 5.10
C ALA A 10 20.49 2.59 4.91
N LYS A 11 20.04 3.67 4.26
CA LYS A 11 20.79 4.93 4.08
C LYS A 11 20.30 6.04 5.02
N ALA A 12 19.45 5.74 5.99
CA ALA A 12 18.95 6.71 6.94
C ALA A 12 20.10 7.31 7.76
N ASP A 13 20.10 8.64 7.89
CA ASP A 13 21.09 9.37 8.69
C ASP A 13 20.45 9.93 9.98
N ARG A 14 21.26 10.05 11.03
CA ARG A 14 20.78 10.52 12.33
C ARG A 14 20.26 11.97 12.30
N ARG A 15 20.86 12.85 11.51
CA ARG A 15 20.47 14.26 11.44
C ARG A 15 19.04 14.39 10.91
N SER A 16 18.69 13.66 9.87
CA SER A 16 17.33 13.67 9.33
C SER A 16 16.34 12.97 10.27
N TYR A 17 16.64 11.75 10.74
CA TYR A 17 15.67 10.89 11.40
C TYR A 17 15.54 11.15 12.92
N VAL A 18 16.64 11.35 13.62
CA VAL A 18 16.62 11.60 15.07
C VAL A 18 16.45 13.09 15.35
N GLU A 19 17.24 13.96 14.72
CA GLU A 19 17.18 15.39 15.01
C GLU A 19 15.99 16.08 14.31
N GLY A 20 15.74 15.74 13.04
CA GLY A 20 14.66 16.31 12.23
C GLY A 20 13.29 15.71 12.56
N PHE A 21 13.15 14.40 12.43
CA PHE A 21 11.88 13.69 12.64
C PHE A 21 11.61 13.26 14.08
N LYS A 22 12.55 13.49 15.00
CA LYS A 22 12.42 13.16 16.42
C LYS A 22 12.11 11.68 16.66
N LEU A 23 12.70 10.80 15.86
CA LEU A 23 12.72 9.38 16.18
C LEU A 23 13.59 9.15 17.42
N SER A 24 13.11 8.29 18.31
CA SER A 24 13.95 7.65 19.33
C SER A 24 15.01 6.78 18.68
N GLU A 25 16.05 6.45 19.45
CA GLU A 25 17.12 5.57 18.97
C GLU A 25 16.60 4.21 18.52
N ARG A 26 15.59 3.67 19.23
CA ARG A 26 14.97 2.39 18.87
C ARG A 26 14.19 2.45 17.56
N GLU A 27 13.47 3.55 17.33
CA GLU A 27 12.75 3.78 16.07
C GLU A 27 13.74 3.95 14.91
N PHE A 28 14.83 4.69 15.11
CA PHE A 28 15.88 4.87 14.11
C PHE A 28 16.59 3.55 13.78
N ASP A 29 16.97 2.77 14.80
CA ASP A 29 17.60 1.46 14.61
C ASP A 29 16.68 0.51 13.81
N TRP A 30 15.36 0.57 14.04
CA TRP A 30 14.41 -0.20 13.25
C TRP A 30 14.40 0.25 11.78
N VAL A 31 14.36 1.56 11.51
CA VAL A 31 14.38 2.10 10.15
C VAL A 31 15.66 1.67 9.42
N LEU A 32 16.80 1.67 10.10
CA LEU A 32 18.09 1.35 9.49
C LEU A 32 18.26 -0.15 9.17
N ASN A 33 17.80 -1.02 10.06
CA ASN A 33 18.14 -2.45 10.03
C ASN A 33 17.03 -3.37 9.49
N THR A 34 15.81 -2.86 9.31
CA THR A 34 14.70 -3.69 8.77
C THR A 34 14.88 -3.95 7.28
N HIS A 35 14.55 -5.15 6.82
CA HIS A 35 14.62 -5.50 5.40
C HIS A 35 13.44 -4.86 4.63
N PRO A 36 13.65 -4.23 3.46
CA PRO A 36 12.57 -3.63 2.67
C PRO A 36 11.44 -4.61 2.31
N ASP A 37 11.77 -5.87 2.04
CA ASP A 37 10.79 -6.91 1.66
C ASP A 37 9.87 -7.35 2.81
N SER A 38 10.11 -6.89 4.04
CA SER A 38 9.26 -7.20 5.20
C SER A 38 7.82 -6.65 5.06
N ARG A 39 7.60 -5.70 4.13
CA ARG A 39 6.35 -4.95 3.98
C ARG A 39 5.92 -4.24 5.27
N GLN A 40 6.88 -3.98 6.16
CA GLN A 40 6.65 -3.26 7.41
C GLN A 40 6.99 -1.78 7.28
N PHE A 41 6.33 -0.96 8.09
CA PHE A 41 6.60 0.47 8.22
C PHE A 41 6.30 0.93 9.64
N LEU A 42 7.09 1.90 10.11
CA LEU A 42 6.91 2.57 11.39
C LEU A 42 5.90 3.70 11.21
N ILE A 43 4.84 3.68 12.01
CA ILE A 43 3.88 4.78 12.14
C ILE A 43 4.22 5.52 13.44
N LYS A 44 4.47 6.83 13.36
CA LYS A 44 4.71 7.69 14.51
C LYS A 44 3.62 8.75 14.62
N HIS A 45 3.03 8.87 15.80
CA HIS A 45 2.08 9.91 16.15
C HIS A 45 2.49 10.52 17.49
N ASP A 46 3.04 11.73 17.44
CA ASP A 46 3.63 12.38 18.62
C ASP A 46 4.71 11.50 19.29
N GLN A 47 4.49 11.08 20.54
CA GLN A 47 5.42 10.23 21.30
C GLN A 47 5.17 8.74 21.07
N ASP A 48 4.02 8.37 20.50
CA ASP A 48 3.65 6.98 20.27
C ASP A 48 4.11 6.50 18.90
N SER A 49 4.46 5.21 18.83
CA SER A 49 4.74 4.56 17.57
C SER A 49 4.41 3.08 17.56
N VAL A 50 4.09 2.60 16.36
CA VAL A 50 3.77 1.19 16.09
C VAL A 50 4.44 0.75 14.79
N ILE A 51 4.84 -0.52 14.73
CA ILE A 51 5.23 -1.17 13.48
C ILE A 51 3.99 -1.84 12.91
N ALA A 52 3.58 -1.42 11.71
CA ALA A 52 2.53 -2.06 10.95
C ALA A 52 3.13 -2.89 9.81
N ARG A 53 2.38 -3.89 9.34
CA ARG A 53 2.71 -4.66 8.13
C ARG A 53 1.56 -4.51 7.14
N LEU A 54 1.87 -4.18 5.89
CA LEU A 54 0.90 -4.21 4.80
C LEU A 54 0.74 -5.65 4.31
N ASP A 55 -0.42 -6.22 4.60
CA ASP A 55 -0.82 -7.54 4.12
C ASP A 55 -2.05 -7.37 3.22
N LEU A 56 -1.87 -7.64 1.92
CA LEU A 56 -2.93 -7.59 0.91
C LEU A 56 -3.27 -8.99 0.37
N SER A 57 -2.81 -10.05 1.05
CA SER A 57 -3.02 -11.42 0.62
C SER A 57 -4.51 -11.79 0.48
N ASP A 58 -5.37 -11.22 1.33
CA ASP A 58 -6.83 -11.42 1.31
C ASP A 58 -7.57 -10.48 0.35
N MET A 59 -6.86 -9.63 -0.41
CA MET A 59 -7.45 -8.63 -1.31
C MET A 59 -6.87 -8.68 -2.74
N PRO A 60 -6.74 -9.86 -3.37
CA PRO A 60 -6.08 -10.01 -4.69
C PRO A 60 -6.73 -9.14 -5.77
N ASP A 61 -8.04 -9.03 -5.68
CA ASP A 61 -8.96 -8.25 -6.51
C ASP A 61 -8.61 -6.75 -6.57
N PHE A 62 -8.05 -6.20 -5.50
CA PHE A 62 -7.68 -4.78 -5.41
C PHE A 62 -6.21 -4.54 -5.73
N VAL A 63 -5.36 -5.56 -5.68
CA VAL A 63 -3.92 -5.43 -5.92
C VAL A 63 -3.68 -4.85 -7.30
N LYS A 64 -4.34 -5.37 -8.35
CA LYS A 64 -4.14 -4.90 -9.73
C LYS A 64 -4.43 -3.40 -9.92
N VAL A 65 -5.37 -2.84 -9.16
CA VAL A 65 -5.69 -1.40 -9.18
C VAL A 65 -4.65 -0.59 -8.40
N LEU A 66 -4.21 -1.11 -7.25
CA LEU A 66 -3.27 -0.42 -6.36
C LEU A 66 -1.81 -0.52 -6.84
N SER A 67 -1.49 -1.54 -7.64
CA SER A 67 -0.13 -1.84 -8.13
C SER A 67 0.05 -1.49 -9.61
N GLY A 68 -0.43 -0.33 -10.02
CA GLY A 68 -0.31 0.15 -11.40
C GLY A 68 1.15 0.18 -11.89
N ASN A 69 1.38 -0.37 -13.07
CA ASN A 69 2.61 -0.32 -13.85
C ASN A 69 2.27 0.03 -15.31
N VAL A 70 3.27 0.16 -16.18
CA VAL A 70 3.06 0.59 -17.57
C VAL A 70 2.08 -0.33 -18.29
N GLU A 71 2.20 -1.64 -18.08
CA GLU A 71 1.40 -2.66 -18.72
C GLU A 71 -0.06 -2.62 -18.26
N THR A 72 -0.30 -2.56 -16.95
CA THR A 72 -1.65 -2.52 -16.35
C THR A 72 -2.36 -1.20 -16.61
N VAL A 73 -1.63 -0.09 -16.74
CA VAL A 73 -2.18 1.20 -17.16
C VAL A 73 -2.61 1.14 -18.63
N ALA A 74 -1.78 0.60 -19.52
CA ALA A 74 -2.14 0.45 -20.93
C ALA A 74 -3.37 -0.47 -21.12
N GLU A 75 -3.42 -1.60 -20.41
CA GLU A 75 -4.59 -2.48 -20.39
C GLU A 75 -5.85 -1.74 -19.92
N CYS A 76 -5.74 -0.93 -18.86
CA CYS A 76 -6.85 -0.12 -18.34
C CYS A 76 -7.33 0.91 -19.37
N GLU A 77 -6.41 1.59 -20.08
CA GLU A 77 -6.75 2.56 -21.13
C GLU A 77 -7.47 1.89 -22.32
N GLU A 78 -6.97 0.76 -22.81
CA GLU A 78 -7.60 -0.01 -23.87
C GLU A 78 -9.01 -0.48 -23.49
N LEU A 79 -9.16 -0.94 -22.25
CA LEU A 79 -10.45 -1.37 -21.73
C LEU A 79 -11.44 -0.19 -21.65
N ARG A 80 -11.01 0.94 -21.09
CA ARG A 80 -11.84 2.16 -21.00
C ARG A 80 -12.24 2.70 -22.37
N ALA A 81 -11.38 2.57 -23.38
CA ALA A 81 -11.72 2.93 -24.75
C ALA A 81 -12.83 2.04 -25.34
N ARG A 82 -12.92 0.77 -24.92
CA ARG A 82 -13.91 -0.20 -25.38
C ARG A 82 -15.25 -0.12 -24.64
N VAL A 83 -15.23 0.06 -23.32
CA VAL A 83 -16.44 -0.05 -22.46
C VAL A 83 -16.87 1.27 -21.82
N GLY A 84 -16.11 2.35 -22.03
CA GLY A 84 -16.37 3.67 -21.48
C GLY A 84 -15.64 3.95 -20.15
N ASN A 85 -15.77 5.19 -19.67
CA ASN A 85 -15.04 5.69 -18.51
C ASN A 85 -15.73 5.47 -17.16
N ASP A 86 -16.92 4.84 -17.13
CA ASP A 86 -17.62 4.57 -15.87
C ASP A 86 -16.90 3.44 -15.10
N PRO A 87 -16.33 3.71 -13.91
CA PRO A 87 -15.59 2.71 -13.14
C PRO A 87 -16.46 1.54 -12.68
N ARG A 88 -17.78 1.72 -12.59
CA ARG A 88 -18.72 0.63 -12.29
C ARG A 88 -18.78 -0.42 -13.40
N ILE A 89 -18.30 -0.07 -14.60
CA ILE A 89 -18.29 -0.94 -15.78
C ILE A 89 -16.88 -1.53 -15.99
N TRP A 90 -15.84 -0.70 -16.06
CA TRP A 90 -14.51 -1.19 -16.45
C TRP A 90 -13.70 -1.81 -15.31
N VAL A 91 -13.87 -1.38 -14.05
CA VAL A 91 -13.06 -1.91 -12.92
C VAL A 91 -13.32 -3.41 -12.69
N PRO A 92 -14.57 -3.90 -12.63
CA PRO A 92 -14.82 -5.34 -12.43
C PRO A 92 -14.25 -6.20 -13.57
N ILE A 93 -14.22 -5.69 -14.80
CA ILE A 93 -13.65 -6.38 -15.96
C ILE A 93 -12.12 -6.39 -15.87
N PHE A 94 -11.53 -5.24 -15.52
CA PHE A 94 -10.09 -5.09 -15.38
C PHE A 94 -9.51 -6.00 -14.31
N CYS A 95 -10.21 -6.15 -13.19
CA CYS A 95 -9.78 -6.95 -12.05
C CYS A 95 -10.29 -8.39 -12.05
N ASP A 96 -11.03 -8.80 -13.09
CA ASP A 96 -11.66 -10.13 -13.19
C ASP A 96 -12.49 -10.52 -11.95
N TRP A 97 -13.31 -9.58 -11.45
CA TRP A 97 -14.21 -9.81 -10.30
C TRP A 97 -15.42 -10.71 -10.66
N THR A 98 -15.27 -11.60 -11.64
CA THR A 98 -16.35 -12.41 -12.22
C THR A 98 -16.96 -13.41 -11.22
N GLU A 99 -16.20 -13.85 -10.21
CA GLU A 99 -16.65 -14.84 -9.22
C GLU A 99 -16.97 -14.29 -7.81
N ALA A 100 -16.49 -13.09 -7.44
CA ALA A 100 -16.69 -12.49 -6.10
C ALA A 100 -18.17 -12.12 -5.79
N ARG A 101 -19.06 -12.21 -6.79
CA ARG A 101 -20.50 -11.97 -6.62
C ARG A 101 -21.30 -13.16 -6.10
N LYS A 102 -20.75 -14.39 -6.12
CA LYS A 102 -21.47 -15.55 -5.57
C LYS A 102 -21.51 -15.54 -4.04
N GLU A 103 -20.38 -15.25 -3.38
CA GLU A 103 -20.31 -15.35 -1.92
C GLU A 103 -21.05 -14.22 -1.17
N VAL A 104 -21.08 -13.00 -1.72
CA VAL A 104 -21.83 -11.89 -1.07
C VAL A 104 -23.34 -12.00 -1.31
N ALA A 105 -23.76 -12.61 -2.42
CA ALA A 105 -25.18 -12.87 -2.68
C ALA A 105 -25.73 -14.07 -1.88
N ASP A 106 -24.88 -15.03 -1.51
CA ASP A 106 -25.26 -16.18 -0.67
C ASP A 106 -25.21 -15.87 0.84
N ALA A 107 -24.61 -14.73 1.23
CA ALA A 107 -24.50 -14.27 2.62
C ALA A 107 -25.45 -13.12 3.00
N ALA A 108 -26.30 -12.66 2.08
CA ALA A 108 -27.28 -11.58 2.27
C ALA A 108 -28.72 -12.08 2.06
#